data_AF-A0AAV7YEH4-F1
#
_entry.id   AF-A0AAV7YEH4-F1
#
_cell.length_a   1.000
_cell.length_b   1.000
_cell.length_c   1.000
_cell.angle_alpha   90.00
_cell.angle_beta   90.00
_cell.angle_gamma   90.00
#
_symmetry.space_group_name_H-M   'P 1'
#
loop_
_entity.id
_entity.type
_entity.pdbx_description
1 polymer ?
#
loop_
_entity_poly.entity_id
_entity_poly.type
_entity_poly.pdbx_seq_one_letter_code
_entity_poly.pdbx_strand_id
1 'polypeptide(L)'
;MNIQEQFKKYDTNNDGFIQPEELKKGLGLEEEEVTKIYKEFDKNNDGKLDFFEFKYMILKREFDLFDKNNDGKLELNELMEGYNLDEEAAKKIIAKYDTNNDGVLQFCEFKKWKHNVFINNEFNHYDTNNDGFLQPDEIKTGYKLEEDAVTKIFKDFDTNNDGKLDFDEFFKWKVSEEFKEFDKDNDGKLDKEEIMAGFRCDEEYAKKFIAKYDTNNDGSIDLNEWYGIYKL
;
A
#
# COMPACT_ATOMS: atom_id res chain seq x y z
N MET A 1 -12.80 9.29 -0.08
CA MET A 1 -12.21 9.21 -1.43
C MET A 1 -11.04 8.26 -1.35
N ASN A 2 -11.16 7.08 -1.98
CA ASN A 2 -10.11 6.06 -1.99
C ASN A 2 -8.87 6.58 -2.75
N ILE A 3 -7.67 6.05 -2.46
CA ILE A 3 -6.42 6.44 -3.11
C ILE A 3 -6.45 6.26 -4.63
N GLN A 4 -7.20 5.28 -5.15
CA GLN A 4 -7.41 5.12 -6.60
C GLN A 4 -8.25 6.24 -7.22
N GLU A 5 -9.29 6.71 -6.53
CA GLU A 5 -10.07 7.87 -6.98
C GLU A 5 -9.23 9.15 -6.92
N GLN A 6 -8.38 9.27 -5.89
CA GLN A 6 -7.42 10.36 -5.82
C GLN A 6 -6.45 10.30 -7.00
N PHE A 7 -5.83 9.15 -7.27
CA PHE A 7 -4.94 8.96 -8.41
C PHE A 7 -5.61 9.36 -9.73
N LYS A 8 -6.80 8.81 -10.03
CA LYS A 8 -7.60 9.15 -11.23
C LYS A 8 -7.99 10.62 -11.32
N LYS A 9 -8.07 11.34 -10.19
CA LYS A 9 -8.33 12.78 -10.18
C LYS A 9 -7.10 13.57 -10.65
N TYR A 10 -5.89 13.08 -10.38
CA TYR A 10 -4.64 13.68 -10.84
C TYR A 10 -4.27 13.24 -12.26
N ASP A 11 -4.43 11.95 -12.59
CA ASP A 11 -4.25 11.40 -13.94
C ASP A 11 -5.38 11.87 -14.86
N THR A 12 -5.24 13.09 -15.39
CA THR A 12 -6.26 13.75 -16.20
C THR A 12 -6.30 13.25 -17.63
N ASN A 13 -5.16 12.77 -18.14
CA ASN A 13 -5.07 12.22 -19.49
C ASN A 13 -5.42 10.71 -19.54
N ASN A 14 -5.58 10.06 -18.38
CA ASN A 14 -5.87 8.63 -18.20
C ASN A 14 -4.82 7.71 -18.84
N ASP A 15 -3.54 8.11 -18.81
CA ASP A 15 -2.44 7.29 -19.30
C ASP A 15 -1.88 6.33 -18.24
N GLY A 16 -2.43 6.37 -17.02
CA GLY A 16 -2.01 5.52 -15.91
C GLY A 16 -0.81 6.07 -15.14
N PHE A 17 -0.38 7.29 -15.43
CA PHE A 17 0.69 7.98 -14.74
C PHE A 17 0.26 9.40 -14.42
N ILE A 18 0.89 10.00 -13.41
CA ILE A 18 0.74 11.42 -13.11
C ILE A 18 1.96 12.13 -13.67
N GLN A 19 1.73 13.13 -14.54
CA GLN A 19 2.82 13.98 -15.04
C GLN A 19 3.06 15.20 -14.13
N PRO A 20 4.23 15.87 -14.21
CA PRO A 20 4.55 17.02 -13.38
C PRO A 20 3.49 18.13 -13.43
N GLU A 21 2.95 18.41 -14.62
CA GLU A 21 1.93 19.43 -14.86
C GLU A 21 0.59 19.06 -14.21
N GLU A 22 0.24 17.77 -14.23
CA GLU A 22 -0.97 17.25 -13.60
C GLU A 22 -0.91 17.37 -12.09
N LEU A 23 0.22 16.99 -11.50
CA LEU A 23 0.45 17.14 -10.07
C LEU A 23 0.46 18.61 -9.64
N LYS A 24 1.19 19.46 -10.39
CA LYS A 24 1.26 20.91 -10.17
C LYS A 24 -0.13 21.51 -10.09
N LYS A 25 -0.97 21.21 -11.07
CA LYS A 25 -2.34 21.72 -11.17
C LYS A 25 -3.25 21.14 -10.09
N GLY A 26 -3.13 19.84 -9.80
CA GLY A 26 -4.01 19.17 -8.85
C GLY A 26 -3.77 19.60 -7.39
N LEU A 27 -2.52 19.85 -7.02
CA LEU A 27 -2.14 20.28 -5.66
C LEU A 27 -1.94 21.80 -5.53
N GLY A 28 -1.93 22.54 -6.64
CA GLY A 28 -1.66 23.98 -6.64
C GLY A 28 -0.25 24.33 -6.18
N LEU A 29 0.73 23.51 -6.57
CA LEU A 29 2.13 23.65 -6.17
C LEU A 29 2.92 24.53 -7.14
N GLU A 30 4.00 25.13 -6.65
CA GLU A 30 4.98 25.79 -7.49
C GLU A 30 5.90 24.79 -8.20
N GLU A 31 6.52 25.19 -9.30
CA GLU A 31 7.36 24.30 -10.13
C GLU A 31 8.56 23.72 -9.37
N GLU A 32 9.12 24.49 -8.45
CA GLU A 32 10.22 24.05 -7.60
C GLU A 32 9.78 22.95 -6.62
N GLU A 33 8.56 23.04 -6.08
CA GLU A 33 8.00 22.02 -5.19
C GLU A 33 7.71 20.72 -5.95
N VAL A 34 7.13 20.84 -7.15
CA VAL A 34 6.93 19.67 -8.04
C VAL A 34 8.25 19.00 -8.34
N THR A 35 9.28 19.76 -8.71
CA THR A 35 10.62 19.22 -8.98
C THR A 35 11.18 18.46 -7.78
N LYS A 36 11.00 18.99 -6.56
CA LYS A 36 11.43 18.30 -5.32
C LYS A 36 10.68 17.01 -5.10
N ILE A 37 9.36 17.00 -5.33
CA ILE A 37 8.54 15.80 -5.23
C ILE A 37 9.03 14.75 -6.23
N TYR A 38 9.16 15.08 -7.51
CA TYR A 38 9.60 14.11 -8.51
C TYR A 38 10.99 13.56 -8.18
N LYS A 39 11.94 14.41 -7.80
CA LYS A 39 13.27 13.96 -7.36
C LYS A 39 13.23 12.96 -6.19
N GLU A 40 12.24 13.08 -5.31
CA GLU A 40 12.08 12.19 -4.16
C GLU A 40 11.31 10.92 -4.53
N PHE A 41 10.27 11.03 -5.34
CA PHE A 41 9.23 10.03 -5.50
C PHE A 41 9.28 9.21 -6.80
N ASP A 42 9.77 9.81 -7.90
CA ASP A 42 10.05 9.14 -9.19
C ASP A 42 11.38 8.37 -9.07
N LYS A 43 11.29 7.06 -8.84
CA LYS A 43 12.46 6.21 -8.55
C LYS A 43 13.01 5.55 -9.79
N ASN A 44 12.14 5.19 -10.72
CA ASN A 44 12.57 4.64 -11.99
C ASN A 44 13.15 5.74 -12.92
N ASN A 45 13.02 7.02 -12.53
CA ASN A 45 13.48 8.21 -13.25
C ASN A 45 12.87 8.30 -14.66
N ASP A 46 11.62 7.86 -14.81
CA ASP A 46 10.91 7.93 -16.08
C ASP A 46 10.19 9.27 -16.30
N GLY A 47 10.26 10.18 -15.31
CA GLY A 47 9.75 11.55 -15.36
C GLY A 47 8.26 11.66 -15.08
N LYS A 48 7.62 10.58 -14.64
CA LYS A 48 6.18 10.51 -14.30
C LYS A 48 6.04 9.71 -12.99
N LEU A 49 4.89 9.83 -12.31
CA LEU A 49 4.61 9.04 -11.12
C LEU A 49 3.61 7.95 -11.48
N ASP A 50 3.99 6.69 -11.30
CA ASP A 50 3.03 5.59 -11.34
C ASP A 50 2.13 5.58 -10.08
N PHE A 51 1.16 4.66 -10.05
CA PHE A 51 0.22 4.54 -8.94
C PHE A 51 0.90 4.29 -7.59
N PHE A 52 2.01 3.54 -7.55
CA PHE A 52 2.72 3.18 -6.32
C PHE A 52 3.61 4.31 -5.84
N GLU A 53 4.28 4.98 -6.76
CA GLU A 53 5.06 6.19 -6.46
C GLU A 53 4.13 7.30 -5.93
N PHE A 54 2.95 7.47 -6.52
CA PHE A 54 1.93 8.38 -6.01
C PHE A 54 1.35 7.93 -4.66
N LYS A 55 0.99 6.66 -4.50
CA LYS A 55 0.49 6.10 -3.22
C LYS A 55 1.50 6.35 -2.10
N TYR A 56 2.78 6.09 -2.38
CA TYR A 56 3.85 6.34 -1.43
C TYR A 56 4.02 7.84 -1.13
N MET A 57 3.92 8.71 -2.15
CA MET A 57 3.95 10.17 -1.95
C MET A 57 2.83 10.63 -1.01
N ILE A 58 1.59 10.19 -1.22
CA ILE A 58 0.46 10.55 -0.35
C ILE A 58 0.67 10.04 1.07
N LEU A 59 1.12 8.79 1.21
CA LEU A 59 1.43 8.20 2.52
C LEU A 59 2.54 8.94 3.26
N LYS A 60 3.61 9.29 2.55
CA LYS A 60 4.75 10.01 3.14
C LYS A 60 4.32 11.41 3.60
N ARG A 61 3.58 12.13 2.77
CA ARG A 61 3.03 13.45 3.15
C ARG A 61 2.07 13.35 4.33
N GLU A 62 1.22 12.33 4.37
CA GLU A 62 0.32 12.09 5.51
C GLU A 62 1.11 11.81 6.79
N PHE A 63 2.15 10.99 6.72
CA PHE A 63 3.05 10.73 7.83
C PHE A 63 3.74 12.01 8.32
N ASP A 64 4.35 12.78 7.41
CA ASP A 64 5.08 14.00 7.73
C ASP A 64 4.19 15.12 8.28
N LEU A 65 2.89 15.11 7.95
CA LEU A 65 1.93 16.04 8.53
C LEU A 65 1.65 15.73 10.01
N PHE A 66 1.82 14.48 10.43
CA PHE A 66 1.53 14.03 11.80
C PHE A 66 2.80 13.89 12.65
N ASP A 67 3.95 13.61 12.04
CA ASP A 67 5.28 13.65 12.65
C ASP A 67 5.68 15.12 12.90
N LYS A 68 5.23 15.68 14.03
CA LYS A 68 5.38 17.11 14.34
C LYS A 68 6.81 17.43 14.75
N ASN A 69 7.47 16.50 15.41
CA ASN A 69 8.84 16.68 15.88
C ASN A 69 9.87 16.34 14.78
N ASN A 70 9.43 15.77 13.65
CA ASN A 70 10.23 15.35 12.50
C ASN A 70 11.32 14.33 12.86
N ASP A 71 11.03 13.43 13.81
CA ASP A 71 11.96 12.38 14.23
C ASP A 71 11.84 11.09 13.40
N GLY A 72 10.90 11.05 12.45
CA GLY A 72 10.65 9.91 11.58
C GLY A 72 9.79 8.82 12.22
N LYS A 73 9.15 9.10 13.35
CA LYS A 73 8.24 8.21 14.08
C LYS A 73 6.91 8.96 14.35
N LEU A 74 5.85 8.19 14.58
CA LEU A 74 4.59 8.69 15.11
C LEU A 74 4.43 8.18 16.53
N GLU A 75 4.48 9.10 17.47
CA GLU A 75 4.15 8.83 18.87
C GLU A 75 2.63 8.75 19.08
N LEU A 76 2.22 8.21 20.23
CA LEU A 76 0.81 8.06 20.58
C LEU A 76 0.00 9.36 20.42
N ASN A 77 0.54 10.48 20.89
CA ASN A 77 -0.14 11.77 20.82
C ASN A 77 -0.26 12.30 19.38
N GLU A 78 0.79 12.12 18.57
CA GLU A 78 0.81 12.53 17.16
C GLU A 78 -0.22 11.73 16.35
N LEU A 79 -0.31 10.42 16.62
CA LEU A 79 -1.29 9.53 16.01
C LEU A 79 -2.73 9.90 16.43
N MET A 80 -2.95 10.17 17.72
CA MET A 80 -4.25 10.59 18.25
C MET A 80 -4.72 11.89 17.62
N GLU A 81 -3.87 12.91 17.57
CA GLU A 81 -4.21 14.21 17.02
C GLU A 81 -4.39 14.16 15.50
N GLY A 82 -3.50 13.46 14.79
CA GLY A 82 -3.54 13.36 13.33
C GLY A 82 -4.79 12.67 12.78
N TYR A 83 -5.28 11.64 13.49
CA TYR A 83 -6.44 10.86 13.07
C TYR A 83 -7.70 11.09 13.91
N ASN A 84 -7.65 12.02 14.87
CA ASN A 84 -8.72 12.27 15.82
C ASN A 84 -9.18 10.97 16.53
N LEU A 85 -8.20 10.21 17.02
CA LEU A 85 -8.41 8.94 17.73
C LEU A 85 -8.39 9.16 19.24
N ASP A 86 -9.15 8.33 19.95
CA ASP A 86 -8.94 8.18 21.40
C ASP A 86 -7.68 7.35 21.71
N GLU A 87 -7.26 7.40 22.97
CA GLU A 87 -6.03 6.75 23.43
C GLU A 87 -6.09 5.22 23.28
N GLU A 88 -7.27 4.62 23.48
CA GLU A 88 -7.50 3.18 23.34
C GLU A 88 -7.29 2.71 21.90
N ALA A 89 -7.87 3.44 20.94
CA ALA A 89 -7.75 3.16 19.51
C ALA A 89 -6.31 3.34 19.04
N ALA A 90 -5.66 4.43 19.43
CA ALA A 90 -4.27 4.70 19.08
C ALA A 90 -3.33 3.62 19.65
N LYS A 91 -3.50 3.21 20.91
CA LYS A 91 -2.74 2.11 21.52
C LYS A 91 -2.95 0.78 20.79
N LYS A 92 -4.18 0.47 20.36
CA LYS A 92 -4.48 -0.75 19.58
C LYS A 92 -3.78 -0.75 18.22
N ILE A 93 -3.70 0.41 17.56
CA ILE A 93 -2.98 0.54 16.28
C ILE A 93 -1.48 0.34 16.51
N ILE A 94 -0.87 1.06 17.46
CA ILE A 94 0.56 0.91 17.78
C ILE A 94 0.84 -0.55 18.15
N ALA A 95 0.13 -1.14 19.11
CA ALA A 95 0.34 -2.52 19.51
C ALA A 95 0.17 -3.55 18.37
N LYS A 96 -0.63 -3.24 17.34
CA LYS A 96 -0.84 -4.12 16.19
C LYS A 96 0.28 -4.02 15.15
N TYR A 97 0.86 -2.83 14.95
CA TYR A 97 1.76 -2.55 13.83
C TYR A 97 3.22 -2.25 14.22
N ASP A 98 3.45 -1.88 15.48
CA ASP A 98 4.78 -1.74 16.09
C ASP A 98 5.47 -3.10 16.09
N THR A 99 6.28 -3.29 15.06
CA THR A 99 6.89 -4.57 14.72
C THR A 99 8.13 -4.80 15.56
N ASN A 100 8.84 -3.73 15.91
CA ASN A 100 10.08 -3.78 16.69
C ASN A 100 9.86 -3.53 18.20
N ASN A 101 8.63 -3.22 18.61
CA ASN A 101 8.20 -2.94 20.00
C ASN A 101 8.92 -1.74 20.62
N ASP A 102 9.24 -0.70 19.84
CA ASP A 102 9.83 0.54 20.36
C ASP A 102 8.77 1.53 20.89
N GLY A 103 7.49 1.16 20.82
CA GLY A 103 6.36 1.91 21.37
C GLY A 103 5.88 3.05 20.48
N VAL A 104 6.43 3.19 19.27
CA VAL A 104 6.05 4.20 18.29
C VAL A 104 5.78 3.53 16.94
N LEU A 105 5.23 4.29 15.98
CA LEU A 105 5.11 3.79 14.60
C LEU A 105 6.12 4.50 13.72
N GLN A 106 7.13 3.75 13.29
CA GLN A 106 8.01 4.22 12.22
C GLN A 106 7.27 4.23 10.89
N PHE A 107 7.77 5.00 9.92
CA PHE A 107 7.07 5.14 8.63
C PHE A 107 6.82 3.80 7.91
N CYS A 108 7.71 2.83 8.04
CA CYS A 108 7.53 1.47 7.53
C CYS A 108 6.37 0.70 8.20
N GLU A 109 6.22 0.83 9.50
CA GLU A 109 5.12 0.22 10.27
C GLU A 109 3.79 0.93 9.98
N PHE A 110 3.84 2.25 9.85
CA PHE A 110 2.72 3.07 9.39
C PHE A 110 2.25 2.67 7.98
N LYS A 111 3.18 2.41 7.04
CA LYS A 111 2.86 1.92 5.69
C LYS A 111 2.09 0.60 5.75
N LYS A 112 2.52 -0.35 6.61
CA LYS A 112 1.81 -1.62 6.81
C LYS A 112 0.39 -1.41 7.33
N TRP A 113 0.22 -0.53 8.32
CA TRP A 113 -1.11 -0.17 8.83
C TRP A 113 -1.99 0.41 7.72
N LYS A 114 -1.48 1.38 6.98
CA LYS A 114 -2.23 2.05 5.92
C LYS A 114 -2.55 1.14 4.74
N HIS A 115 -1.65 0.22 4.41
CA HIS A 115 -1.89 -0.81 3.40
C HIS A 115 -3.16 -1.61 3.74
N ASN A 116 -3.28 -2.11 4.97
CA ASN A 116 -4.50 -2.81 5.42
C ASN A 116 -5.75 -1.93 5.40
N VAL A 117 -5.63 -0.66 5.81
CA VAL A 117 -6.74 0.30 5.75
C VAL A 117 -7.18 0.54 4.31
N PHE A 118 -6.25 0.66 3.36
CA PHE A 118 -6.57 0.86 1.95
C PHE A 118 -7.26 -0.34 1.34
N ILE A 119 -6.77 -1.56 1.55
CA ILE A 119 -7.42 -2.77 1.01
C ILE A 119 -8.84 -2.90 1.59
N ASN A 120 -9.03 -2.66 2.89
CA ASN A 120 -10.36 -2.71 3.50
C ASN A 120 -11.31 -1.65 2.92
N ASN A 121 -10.83 -0.42 2.73
CA ASN A 121 -11.64 0.64 2.13
C ASN A 121 -11.95 0.35 0.66
N GLU A 122 -11.03 -0.28 -0.07
CA GLU A 122 -11.20 -0.70 -1.45
C GLU A 122 -12.24 -1.82 -1.57
N PHE A 123 -12.15 -2.84 -0.71
CA PHE A 123 -13.16 -3.90 -0.61
C PHE A 123 -14.56 -3.31 -0.38
N ASN A 124 -14.73 -2.50 0.66
CA ASN A 124 -16.02 -1.88 0.99
C ASN A 124 -16.52 -0.89 -0.08
N HIS A 125 -15.62 -0.30 -0.86
CA HIS A 125 -16.01 0.58 -1.95
C HIS A 125 -16.61 -0.20 -3.14
N TYR A 126 -16.07 -1.39 -3.39
CA TYR A 126 -16.51 -2.24 -4.50
C TYR A 126 -17.62 -3.21 -4.11
N ASP A 127 -17.77 -3.54 -2.83
CA ASP A 127 -18.92 -4.28 -2.29
C ASP A 127 -20.14 -3.36 -2.24
N THR A 128 -20.75 -3.15 -3.40
CA THR A 128 -21.83 -2.18 -3.59
C THR A 128 -23.12 -2.63 -2.95
N ASN A 129 -23.34 -3.95 -2.89
CA ASN A 129 -24.51 -4.55 -2.29
C ASN A 129 -24.36 -4.77 -0.76
N ASN A 130 -23.14 -4.57 -0.22
CA ASN A 130 -22.74 -4.74 1.17
C ASN A 130 -23.04 -6.14 1.73
N ASP A 131 -22.90 -7.16 0.89
CA ASP A 131 -23.10 -8.56 1.30
C ASP A 131 -21.83 -9.20 1.90
N GLY A 132 -20.72 -8.47 1.92
CA GLY A 132 -19.43 -8.92 2.44
C GLY A 132 -18.66 -9.77 1.43
N PHE A 133 -19.03 -9.73 0.15
CA PHE A 133 -18.36 -10.41 -0.95
C PHE A 133 -18.29 -9.51 -2.17
N LEU A 134 -17.26 -9.71 -3.00
CA LEU A 134 -17.15 -9.06 -4.30
C LEU A 134 -17.57 -10.01 -5.41
N GLN A 135 -18.58 -9.62 -6.17
CA GLN A 135 -19.03 -10.37 -7.34
C GLN A 135 -18.23 -10.01 -8.61
N PRO A 136 -18.25 -10.87 -9.66
CA PRO A 136 -17.55 -10.58 -10.91
C PRO A 136 -17.91 -9.23 -11.54
N ASP A 137 -19.20 -8.87 -11.55
CA ASP A 137 -19.67 -7.60 -12.10
C ASP A 137 -19.21 -6.37 -11.29
N GLU A 138 -19.07 -6.51 -9.97
CA GLU A 138 -18.58 -5.46 -9.08
C GLU A 138 -17.09 -5.19 -9.33
N ILE A 139 -16.28 -6.24 -9.43
CA ILE A 139 -14.85 -6.13 -9.79
C ILE A 139 -14.70 -5.58 -11.21
N LYS A 140 -15.44 -6.14 -12.17
CA LYS A 140 -15.41 -5.70 -13.57
C LYS A 140 -15.70 -4.22 -13.69
N THR A 141 -16.78 -3.75 -13.07
CA THR A 141 -17.21 -2.36 -13.13
C THR A 141 -16.27 -1.45 -12.34
N GLY A 142 -15.89 -1.87 -11.14
CA GLY A 142 -15.08 -1.10 -10.21
C GLY A 142 -13.66 -0.81 -10.73
N TYR A 143 -13.03 -1.81 -11.33
CA TYR A 143 -11.68 -1.71 -11.90
C TYR A 143 -11.69 -1.44 -13.40
N LYS A 144 -12.85 -1.46 -14.06
CA LYS A 144 -13.02 -1.34 -15.52
C LYS A 144 -12.21 -2.41 -16.27
N LEU A 145 -12.32 -3.66 -15.80
CA LEU A 145 -11.59 -4.80 -16.38
C LEU A 145 -12.39 -5.47 -17.49
N GLU A 146 -11.68 -6.12 -18.40
CA GLU A 146 -12.27 -7.01 -19.40
C GLU A 146 -12.66 -8.35 -18.77
N GLU A 147 -13.63 -9.05 -19.38
CA GLU A 147 -14.17 -10.32 -18.86
C GLU A 147 -13.10 -11.39 -18.63
N ASP A 148 -12.12 -11.48 -19.53
CA ASP A 148 -11.03 -12.46 -19.43
C ASP A 148 -10.13 -12.19 -18.21
N ALA A 149 -9.91 -10.92 -17.87
CA ALA A 149 -9.12 -10.54 -16.70
C ALA A 149 -9.86 -10.87 -15.40
N VAL A 150 -11.17 -10.59 -15.35
CA VAL A 150 -12.04 -10.97 -14.23
C VAL A 150 -12.03 -12.49 -14.05
N THR A 151 -12.25 -13.24 -15.12
CA THR A 151 -12.25 -14.71 -15.09
C THR A 151 -10.93 -15.26 -14.52
N LYS A 152 -9.80 -14.65 -14.89
CA LYS A 152 -8.48 -15.05 -14.36
C LYS A 152 -8.35 -14.76 -12.87
N ILE A 153 -8.80 -13.59 -12.40
CA ILE A 153 -8.78 -13.23 -10.98
C ILE A 153 -9.57 -14.25 -10.16
N PHE A 154 -10.80 -14.56 -10.57
CA PHE A 154 -11.63 -15.54 -9.86
C PHE A 154 -11.00 -16.93 -9.89
N LYS A 155 -10.47 -17.37 -11.04
CA LYS A 155 -9.77 -18.66 -11.13
C LYS A 155 -8.58 -18.77 -10.16
N ASP A 156 -7.85 -17.68 -9.97
CA ASP A 156 -6.63 -17.67 -9.16
C ASP A 156 -6.91 -17.48 -7.66
N PHE A 157 -8.00 -16.80 -7.29
CA PHE A 157 -8.26 -16.36 -5.91
C PHE A 157 -9.57 -16.84 -5.27
N ASP A 158 -10.61 -17.21 -6.04
CA ASP A 158 -11.83 -17.87 -5.54
C ASP A 158 -11.47 -19.30 -5.14
N THR A 159 -10.96 -19.45 -3.92
CA THR A 159 -10.39 -20.69 -3.42
C THR A 159 -11.49 -21.67 -3.06
N ASN A 160 -12.61 -21.14 -2.54
CA ASN A 160 -13.75 -21.95 -2.13
C ASN A 160 -14.69 -22.29 -3.31
N ASN A 161 -14.50 -21.67 -4.47
CA ASN A 161 -15.26 -21.83 -5.72
C ASN A 161 -16.75 -21.49 -5.57
N ASP A 162 -17.09 -20.48 -4.77
CA ASP A 162 -18.47 -20.02 -4.59
C ASP A 162 -18.88 -18.92 -5.60
N GLY A 163 -17.96 -18.52 -6.48
CA GLY A 163 -18.19 -17.57 -7.56
C GLY A 163 -18.16 -16.10 -7.14
N LYS A 164 -17.76 -15.82 -5.90
CA LYS A 164 -17.59 -14.48 -5.32
C LYS A 164 -16.26 -14.46 -4.56
N LEU A 165 -15.70 -13.29 -4.27
CA LEU A 165 -14.50 -13.19 -3.43
C LEU A 165 -14.89 -12.68 -2.05
N ASP A 166 -14.56 -13.43 -1.00
CA ASP A 166 -14.59 -12.88 0.34
C ASP A 166 -13.41 -11.90 0.58
N PHE A 167 -13.39 -11.24 1.74
CA PHE A 167 -12.32 -10.31 2.08
C PHE A 167 -10.93 -10.98 2.08
N ASP A 168 -10.81 -12.21 2.57
CA ASP A 168 -9.55 -12.94 2.67
C ASP A 168 -8.99 -13.29 1.27
N GLU A 169 -9.87 -13.66 0.33
CA GLU A 169 -9.53 -13.94 -1.06
C GLU A 169 -9.17 -12.68 -1.83
N PHE A 170 -9.95 -11.60 -1.68
CA PHE A 170 -9.63 -10.29 -2.24
C PHE A 170 -8.31 -9.74 -1.69
N PHE A 171 -8.07 -9.91 -0.39
CA PHE A 171 -6.84 -9.50 0.26
C PHE A 171 -5.63 -10.24 -0.30
N LYS A 172 -5.71 -11.56 -0.50
CA LYS A 172 -4.65 -12.33 -1.16
C LYS A 172 -4.39 -11.86 -2.58
N TRP A 173 -5.44 -11.50 -3.33
CA TRP A 173 -5.26 -10.91 -4.64
C TRP A 173 -4.45 -9.61 -4.55
N LYS A 174 -4.87 -8.66 -3.71
CA LYS A 174 -4.20 -7.35 -3.59
C LYS A 174 -2.77 -7.44 -3.08
N VAL A 175 -2.52 -8.29 -2.10
CA VAL A 175 -1.19 -8.52 -1.55
C VAL A 175 -0.28 -9.21 -2.58
N SER A 176 -0.83 -10.02 -3.50
CA SER A 176 -0.05 -10.62 -4.60
C SER A 176 0.32 -9.63 -5.70
N GLU A 177 -0.51 -8.60 -5.94
CA GLU A 177 -0.18 -7.54 -6.90
C GLU A 177 1.01 -6.73 -6.38
N GLU A 178 0.99 -6.36 -5.10
CA GLU A 178 2.12 -5.68 -4.46
C GLU A 178 3.39 -6.55 -4.44
N PHE A 179 3.26 -7.86 -4.17
CA PHE A 179 4.39 -8.79 -4.22
C PHE A 179 5.09 -8.77 -5.59
N LYS A 180 4.31 -8.90 -6.68
CA LYS A 180 4.84 -8.91 -8.06
C LYS A 180 5.56 -7.61 -8.44
N GLU A 181 5.24 -6.53 -7.77
CA GLU A 181 5.91 -5.26 -8.02
C GLU A 181 7.22 -5.11 -7.26
N PHE A 182 7.31 -5.77 -6.11
CA PHE A 182 8.53 -5.83 -5.32
C PHE A 182 9.50 -6.84 -5.93
N ASP A 183 8.98 -7.97 -6.42
CA ASP A 183 9.69 -9.05 -7.12
C ASP A 183 10.11 -8.59 -8.53
N LYS A 184 11.23 -7.86 -8.61
CA LYS A 184 11.70 -7.22 -9.85
C LYS A 184 12.29 -8.24 -10.81
N ASP A 185 12.94 -9.26 -10.28
CA ASP A 185 13.55 -10.30 -11.11
C ASP A 185 12.61 -11.48 -11.42
N ASN A 186 11.42 -11.50 -10.80
CA ASN A 186 10.37 -12.50 -10.96
C ASN A 186 10.82 -13.90 -10.53
N ASP A 187 11.69 -13.99 -9.51
CA ASP A 187 12.14 -15.27 -8.96
C ASP A 187 11.14 -15.90 -7.96
N GLY A 188 10.08 -15.14 -7.61
CA GLY A 188 9.03 -15.57 -6.70
C GLY A 188 9.36 -15.38 -5.23
N LYS A 189 10.41 -14.62 -4.91
CA LYS A 189 10.87 -14.27 -3.57
C LYS A 189 11.20 -12.78 -3.53
N LEU A 190 11.21 -12.21 -2.33
CA LEU A 190 11.66 -10.83 -2.11
C LEU A 190 12.96 -10.85 -1.32
N ASP A 191 14.04 -10.44 -1.98
CA ASP A 191 15.32 -10.26 -1.31
C ASP A 191 15.39 -8.93 -0.54
N LYS A 192 16.52 -8.71 0.13
CA LYS A 192 16.74 -7.50 0.94
C LYS A 192 16.70 -6.25 0.07
N GLU A 193 17.27 -6.28 -1.12
CA GLU A 193 17.32 -5.16 -2.05
C GLU A 193 15.92 -4.79 -2.56
N GLU A 194 15.08 -5.79 -2.86
CA GLU A 194 13.69 -5.62 -3.27
C GLU A 194 12.81 -5.10 -2.13
N ILE A 195 12.96 -5.63 -0.91
CA ILE A 195 12.29 -5.11 0.29
C ILE A 195 12.70 -3.65 0.56
N MET A 196 13.99 -3.33 0.45
CA MET A 196 14.49 -1.96 0.61
C MET A 196 13.90 -1.03 -0.44
N ALA A 197 13.83 -1.46 -1.70
CA ALA A 197 13.30 -0.66 -2.79
C ALA A 197 11.78 -0.44 -2.65
N GLY A 198 11.02 -1.51 -2.42
CA GLY A 198 9.56 -1.47 -2.35
C GLY A 198 9.03 -0.79 -1.09
N PHE A 199 9.57 -1.12 0.09
CA PHE A 199 9.20 -0.39 1.31
C PHE A 199 9.87 0.97 1.41
N ARG A 200 10.89 1.27 0.60
CA ARG A 200 11.69 2.50 0.73
C ARG A 200 12.17 2.68 2.17
N CYS A 201 12.94 1.71 2.62
CA CYS A 201 13.49 1.62 3.98
C CYS A 201 15.00 1.40 3.95
N ASP A 202 15.66 1.60 5.08
CA ASP A 202 17.09 1.32 5.20
C ASP A 202 17.38 -0.20 5.32
N GLU A 203 18.66 -0.54 5.21
CA GLU A 203 19.13 -1.92 5.26
C GLU A 203 18.90 -2.58 6.63
N GLU A 204 18.92 -1.80 7.71
CA GLU A 204 18.73 -2.33 9.07
C GLU A 204 17.29 -2.80 9.25
N TYR A 205 16.32 -1.99 8.81
CA TYR A 205 14.92 -2.37 8.79
C TYR A 205 14.68 -3.58 7.90
N ALA A 206 15.18 -3.59 6.67
CA ALA A 206 14.96 -4.70 5.74
C ALA A 206 15.48 -6.03 6.31
N LYS A 207 16.67 -6.03 6.94
CA LYS A 207 17.21 -7.23 7.61
C LYS A 207 16.34 -7.69 8.78
N LYS A 208 15.89 -6.78 9.63
CA LYS A 208 14.99 -7.10 10.76
C LYS A 208 13.63 -7.60 10.28
N PHE A 209 13.14 -7.05 9.18
CA PHE A 209 11.90 -7.45 8.54
C PHE A 209 12.01 -8.87 8.01
N ILE A 210 13.01 -9.17 7.18
CA ILE A 210 13.25 -10.52 6.66
C ILE A 210 13.42 -11.49 7.84
N ALA A 211 14.30 -11.22 8.79
CA ALA A 211 14.53 -12.10 9.94
C ALA A 211 13.29 -12.37 10.82
N LYS A 212 12.27 -11.50 10.77
CA LYS A 212 11.03 -11.69 11.52
C LYS A 212 10.03 -12.59 10.79
N TYR A 213 10.00 -12.55 9.46
CA TYR A 213 8.95 -13.17 8.66
C TYR A 213 9.44 -14.31 7.76
N ASP A 214 10.75 -14.39 7.50
CA ASP A 214 11.44 -15.50 6.86
C ASP A 214 11.38 -16.71 7.80
N THR A 215 10.37 -17.53 7.58
CA THR A 215 10.04 -18.68 8.41
C THR A 215 10.90 -19.87 8.02
N ASN A 216 11.24 -19.97 6.74
CA ASN A 216 12.04 -21.06 6.19
C ASN A 216 13.58 -20.82 6.32
N ASN A 217 13.98 -19.61 6.71
CA ASN A 217 15.36 -19.12 6.89
C ASN A 217 16.20 -19.16 5.61
N ASP A 218 15.59 -18.91 4.45
CA ASP A 218 16.29 -18.87 3.16
C ASP A 218 16.88 -17.50 2.81
N GLY A 219 16.66 -16.49 3.66
CA GLY A 219 17.17 -15.14 3.52
C GLY A 219 16.32 -14.23 2.64
N SER A 220 15.14 -14.69 2.23
CA SER A 220 14.18 -13.95 1.40
C SER A 220 12.76 -14.14 1.94
N ILE A 221 11.79 -13.42 1.37
CA ILE A 221 10.38 -13.57 1.72
C ILE A 221 9.62 -14.12 0.52
N ASP A 222 9.10 -15.34 0.62
CA ASP A 222 8.22 -15.88 -0.41
C ASP A 222 6.79 -15.32 -0.31
N LEU A 223 5.95 -15.57 -1.33
CA LEU A 223 4.58 -15.05 -1.36
C LEU A 223 3.72 -15.52 -0.17
N ASN A 224 3.95 -16.72 0.38
CA ASN A 224 3.20 -17.21 1.55
C ASN A 224 3.62 -16.48 2.82
N GLU A 225 4.92 -16.26 3.00
CA GLU A 225 5.46 -15.46 4.10
C GLU A 225 4.97 -14.01 3.99
N TRP A 226 4.95 -13.45 2.78
CA TRP A 226 4.39 -12.13 2.47
C TRP A 226 2.91 -12.02 2.85
N TYR A 227 2.10 -13.03 2.55
CA TYR A 227 0.71 -13.07 3.03
C TYR A 227 0.63 -13.10 4.56
N GLY A 228 1.49 -13.88 5.21
CA GLY A 228 1.57 -13.97 6.67
C GLY A 228 1.91 -12.63 7.33
N ILE A 229 2.67 -11.76 6.66
CA ILE A 229 2.99 -10.42 7.17
C ILE A 229 1.72 -9.60 7.36
N TYR A 230 0.82 -9.61 6.38
CA TYR A 230 -0.37 -8.76 6.39
C TYR A 230 -1.57 -9.41 7.07
N LYS A 231 -1.61 -10.75 7.14
CA LYS A 231 -2.66 -11.52 7.84
C LYS A 231 -2.46 -11.43 9.36
N LEU A 232 -3.07 -10.42 9.98
CA LEU A 232 -3.08 -10.16 11.44
C LEU A 232 -4.48 -10.21 12.05
#